data_AF-A0A359CPW4-F1
#
_entry.id   AF-A0A359CPW4-F1
#
_cell.length_a   1.000
_cell.length_b   1.000
_cell.length_c   1.000
_cell.angle_alpha   90.00
_cell.angle_beta   90.00
_cell.angle_gamma   90.00
#
_symmetry.space_group_name_H-M   'P 1'
#
loop_
_entity.id
_entity.type
_entity.pdbx_description
1 polymer ?
#
loop_
_entity_poly.entity_id
_entity_poly.type
_entity_poly.pdbx_seq_one_letter_code
_entity_poly.pdbx_strand_id
1 'polypeptide(L)'
;MKYMGVNQIRESYLSFFESKGHLRLPSFSLVPKNDKSLLLINAGMAPLKPYFTGQEVPPRKRVTTCQKCVRTGDIERVGKTSRHATFFEM
;
A
#
# COMPACT_ATOMS: atom_id res chain seq x y z
N MET A 1 -16.67 2.83 21.17
CA MET A 1 -15.76 3.01 20.01
C MET A 1 -16.14 4.29 19.27
N LYS A 2 -15.18 5.08 18.81
CA LYS A 2 -15.45 6.25 17.96
C LYS A 2 -15.61 5.79 16.52
N TYR A 3 -16.74 6.09 15.89
CA TYR A 3 -16.92 5.84 14.46
C TYR A 3 -16.08 6.83 13.65
N MET A 4 -15.34 6.32 12.66
CA MET A 4 -14.48 7.11 11.79
C MET A 4 -14.74 6.69 10.34
N GLY A 5 -14.82 7.67 9.44
CA GLY A 5 -14.89 7.40 8.00
C GLY A 5 -13.56 6.88 7.46
N VAL A 6 -13.58 6.19 6.31
CA VAL A 6 -12.37 5.60 5.68
C VAL A 6 -11.26 6.62 5.47
N ASN A 7 -11.60 7.85 5.09
CA ASN A 7 -10.63 8.94 4.92
C ASN A 7 -9.97 9.35 6.24
N GLN A 8 -10.74 9.35 7.33
CA GLN A 8 -10.23 9.69 8.66
C GLN A 8 -9.33 8.57 9.21
N ILE A 9 -9.70 7.31 8.97
CA ILE A 9 -8.88 6.15 9.34
C ILE A 9 -7.55 6.18 8.58
N ARG A 10 -7.60 6.42 7.26
CA ARG A 10 -6.40 6.57 6.43
C ARG A 10 -5.47 7.65 6.97
N GLU A 11 -6.01 8.84 7.22
CA GLU A 11 -5.20 9.93 7.74
C GLU A 11 -4.63 9.60 9.12
N SER A 12 -5.44 9.04 10.03
CA SER A 12 -4.98 8.70 11.38
C SER A 12 -3.85 7.67 11.38
N TYR A 13 -3.89 6.68 10.48
CA TYR A 13 -2.80 5.72 10.27
C TYR A 13 -1.52 6.43 9.80
N LEU A 14 -1.63 7.26 8.76
CA LEU A 14 -0.49 7.97 8.18
C LEU A 14 0.13 8.94 9.19
N SER A 15 -0.69 9.80 9.81
CA SER A 15 -0.24 10.76 10.81
C SER A 15 0.41 10.08 12.02
N PHE A 16 -0.10 8.92 12.46
CA PHE A 16 0.51 8.18 13.57
C PHE A 16 1.94 7.76 13.24
N PHE A 17 2.19 7.19 12.06
CA PHE A 17 3.53 6.76 11.69
C PHE A 17 4.46 7.95 11.38
N GLU A 18 3.93 9.03 10.79
CA GLU A 18 4.65 10.30 10.64
C GLU A 18 5.10 10.85 12.00
N SER A 19 4.22 10.82 13.02
CA SER A 19 4.54 11.25 14.39
C SER A 19 5.61 10.38 15.06
N LYS A 20 5.88 9.18 14.53
CA LYS A 20 6.97 8.27 14.96
C LYS A 20 8.22 8.37 14.07
N GLY A 21 8.30 9.40 13.22
CA GLY A 21 9.46 9.71 12.38
C GLY A 21 9.54 8.92 11.07
N HIS A 22 8.45 8.30 10.63
CA HIS A 22 8.37 7.70 9.29
C HIS A 22 8.15 8.81 8.25
N LEU A 23 8.77 8.66 7.09
CA LEU A 23 8.49 9.50 5.93
C LEU A 23 7.18 9.03 5.28
N ARG A 24 6.17 9.90 5.19
CA ARG A 24 4.98 9.64 4.39
C ARG A 24 5.30 9.77 2.92
N LEU A 25 5.05 8.71 2.15
CA LEU A 25 5.12 8.75 0.69
C LEU A 25 3.70 8.64 0.09
N PRO A 26 3.47 9.21 -1.10
CA PRO A 26 2.20 9.02 -1.80
C PRO A 26 2.04 7.55 -2.24
N SER A 27 0.80 7.15 -2.49
CA SER A 27 0.53 5.90 -3.21
C SER A 27 1.21 5.91 -4.58
N PHE A 28 1.91 4.84 -4.90
CA PHE A 28 2.50 4.59 -6.20
C PHE A 28 1.45 4.15 -7.23
N SER A 29 1.81 4.19 -8.52
CA SER A 29 1.00 3.70 -9.64
C SER A 29 0.58 2.24 -9.45
N LEU A 30 -0.60 1.88 -9.94
CA LEU A 30 -1.02 0.47 -10.03
C LEU A 30 -0.19 -0.32 -11.04
N VAL A 31 0.31 0.35 -12.07
CA VAL A 31 1.22 -0.24 -13.07
C VAL A 31 2.65 -0.13 -12.53
N PRO A 32 3.34 -1.26 -12.29
CA PRO A 32 4.73 -1.27 -11.81
C PRO A 32 5.65 -0.57 -12.81
N LYS A 33 6.62 0.19 -12.29
CA LYS A 33 7.72 0.73 -13.10
C LYS A 33 8.93 -0.19 -12.93
N ASN A 34 9.53 -0.62 -14.04
CA ASN A 34 10.77 -1.40 -14.07
C ASN A 34 10.73 -2.75 -13.32
N ASP A 35 9.55 -3.32 -13.05
CA ASP A 35 9.42 -4.68 -12.51
C ASP A 35 8.65 -5.57 -13.52
N LYS A 36 9.38 -6.45 -14.22
CA LYS A 36 8.80 -7.39 -15.19
C LYS A 36 8.10 -8.60 -14.54
N SER A 37 8.25 -8.78 -13.23
CA SER A 37 7.65 -9.90 -12.50
C SER A 37 6.22 -9.61 -12.02
N LEU A 38 5.81 -8.34 -12.04
CA LEU A 38 4.50 -7.91 -11.56
C LEU A 38 3.64 -7.37 -12.71
N LEU A 39 2.40 -7.85 -12.79
CA LEU A 39 1.39 -7.28 -13.68
C LEU A 39 0.81 -5.98 -13.11
N LEU A 40 0.41 -6.01 -11.84
CA LEU A 40 -0.14 -4.87 -11.09
C LEU A 40 0.41 -4.87 -9.66
N ILE A 41 0.50 -3.68 -9.05
CA ILE A 41 0.87 -3.54 -7.64
C ILE A 41 -0.25 -4.10 -6.76
N ASN A 42 0.08 -5.15 -6.00
CA ASN A 42 -0.85 -5.90 -5.15
C ASN A 42 -0.59 -5.73 -3.64
N ALA A 43 0.47 -5.00 -3.27
CA ALA A 43 0.88 -4.74 -1.89
C ALA A 43 1.66 -3.42 -1.76
N GLY A 44 1.64 -2.82 -0.56
CA GLY A 44 2.36 -1.57 -0.24
C GLY A 44 3.88 -1.65 -0.35
N MET A 45 4.46 -2.84 -0.19
CA MET A 45 5.91 -3.06 -0.26
C MET A 45 6.45 -3.20 -1.69
N ALA A 46 5.61 -3.52 -2.67
CA ALA A 46 6.07 -3.84 -4.02
C ALA A 46 6.85 -2.67 -4.68
N PRO A 47 6.43 -1.40 -4.57
CA PRO A 47 7.23 -0.26 -5.07
C PRO A 47 8.53 -0.03 -4.30
N LEU A 48 8.66 -0.57 -3.10
CA LEU A 48 9.81 -0.40 -2.21
C LEU A 48 10.81 -1.56 -2.29
N LYS A 49 10.54 -2.55 -3.16
CA LYS A 49 11.38 -3.74 -3.37
C LYS A 49 12.85 -3.40 -3.61
N PRO A 50 13.25 -2.38 -4.44
CA PRO A 50 14.65 -2.01 -4.61
C PRO A 50 15.36 -1.59 -3.32
N TYR A 51 14.63 -0.98 -2.38
CA TYR A 51 15.18 -0.59 -1.08
C TYR A 51 15.41 -1.80 -0.18
N PHE A 52 14.48 -2.76 -0.18
CA PHE A 52 14.61 -3.99 0.60
C PHE A 52 15.71 -4.92 0.07
N THR A 53 15.94 -4.93 -1.24
CA THR A 53 17.02 -5.72 -1.86
C THR A 53 18.38 -5.03 -1.83
N GLY A 54 18.44 -3.77 -1.36
CA GLY A 54 19.68 -2.98 -1.32
C GLY A 54 20.14 -2.46 -2.69
N GLN A 55 19.30 -2.54 -3.72
CA GLN A 55 19.57 -1.98 -5.05
C GLN A 55 19.56 -0.45 -5.04
N GLU A 56 18.74 0.14 -4.18
CA GLU A 56 18.66 1.59 -4.00
C GLU A 56 18.68 1.96 -2.51
N VAL A 57 19.16 3.16 -2.20
CA VAL A 57 19.10 3.72 -0.85
C VAL A 57 17.74 4.38 -0.65
N PRO A 58 16.96 3.98 0.38
CA PRO A 58 15.67 4.59 0.62
C PRO A 58 15.83 6.05 1.08
N PRO A 59 14.88 6.95 0.72
CA PRO A 59 14.91 8.35 1.17
C PRO A 59 14.81 8.47 2.70
N ARG A 60 14.27 7.44 3.37
CA ARG A 60 14.22 7.30 4.81
C ARG A 60 14.22 5.83 5.18
N LYS A 61 14.92 5.46 6.27
CA LYS A 61 14.90 4.08 6.80
C LYS A 61 13.53 3.62 7.31
N ARG A 62 12.60 4.55 7.50
CA ARG A 62 11.24 4.33 8.00
C ARG A 62 10.27 5.10 7.12
N VAL A 63 9.32 4.42 6.50
CA VAL A 63 8.35 4.98 5.56
C VAL A 63 6.94 4.52 5.95
N THR A 64 5.94 5.35 5.69
CA THR A 64 4.51 4.98 5.76
C THR A 64 3.79 5.40 4.48
N THR A 65 2.86 4.58 4.03
CA THR A 65 2.06 4.81 2.82
C THR A 65 0.65 4.26 3.01
N CYS A 66 -0.25 4.68 2.14
CA CYS A 66 -1.53 4.02 1.91
C CYS A 66 -1.59 3.72 0.41
N GLN A 67 -1.21 2.50 0.04
CA GLN A 67 -1.00 2.07 -1.33
C GLN A 67 -2.31 1.52 -1.90
N LYS A 68 -2.72 2.05 -3.06
CA LYS A 68 -3.74 1.42 -3.90
C LYS A 68 -3.22 0.08 -4.42
N CYS A 69 -3.96 -1.00 -4.21
CA CYS A 69 -3.59 -2.35 -4.59
C CYS A 69 -4.65 -2.97 -5.49
N VAL A 70 -4.21 -3.80 -6.44
CA VAL A 70 -5.08 -4.70 -7.19
C VAL A 70 -4.66 -6.16 -6.97
N ARG A 71 -5.60 -7.01 -6.56
CA ARG A 71 -5.46 -8.46 -6.47
C ARG A 71 -6.49 -9.14 -7.37
N THR A 72 -6.05 -9.53 -8.56
CA THR A 72 -6.90 -10.26 -9.51
C THR A 72 -7.19 -11.69 -9.05
N GLY A 73 -6.28 -12.30 -8.29
CA GLY A 73 -6.49 -13.65 -7.72
C GLY A 73 -7.67 -13.75 -6.75
N ASP A 74 -8.13 -12.62 -6.19
CA ASP A 74 -9.26 -12.59 -5.26
C ASP A 74 -10.62 -12.49 -5.97
N ILE A 75 -10.65 -12.38 -7.32
CA ILE A 75 -11.88 -12.09 -8.08
C ILE A 75 -13.00 -13.10 -7.83
N GLU A 76 -12.68 -14.39 -7.70
CA GLU A 76 -13.65 -15.45 -7.45
C GLU A 76 -14.28 -15.40 -6.05
N ARG A 77 -13.72 -14.60 -5.14
CA ARG A 77 -14.22 -14.41 -3.77
C ARG A 77 -15.00 -13.11 -3.59
N VAL A 78 -14.87 -12.15 -4.51
CA VAL A 78 -15.58 -10.88 -4.48
C VAL A 78 -17.08 -11.13 -4.61
N GLY A 79 -17.88 -10.49 -3.76
CA GLY A 79 -19.33 -10.70 -3.67
C GLY A 79 -19.76 -12.00 -2.99
N LYS A 80 -18.87 -13.00 -2.87
CA LYS A 80 -19.13 -14.25 -2.12
C LYS A 80 -18.76 -14.14 -0.64
N THR A 81 -17.96 -13.15 -0.28
CA THR A 81 -17.47 -12.94 1.09
C THR A 81 -17.46 -11.45 1.44
N SER A 82 -17.45 -11.14 2.73
CA SER A 82 -17.46 -9.76 3.24
C SER A 82 -16.09 -9.05 3.27
N ARG A 83 -15.02 -9.72 2.83
CA ARG A 83 -13.64 -9.25 3.06
C ARG A 83 -12.73 -9.26 1.83
N HIS A 84 -13.20 -9.73 0.68
CA HIS A 84 -12.40 -9.77 -0.54
C HIS A 84 -12.84 -8.66 -1.49
N ALA A 85 -11.86 -7.92 -1.98
CA ALA A 85 -12.00 -6.92 -3.03
C ALA A 85 -10.86 -7.10 -4.03
N THR A 86 -11.10 -6.79 -5.30
CA THR A 86 -10.01 -6.74 -6.29
C THR A 86 -9.18 -5.47 -6.10
N PHE A 87 -9.82 -4.31 -5.89
CA PHE A 87 -9.17 -3.05 -5.58
C PHE A 87 -9.37 -2.67 -4.11
N PHE A 88 -8.29 -2.35 -3.42
CA PHE A 88 -8.31 -1.93 -2.02
C PHE A 88 -7.08 -1.08 -1.69
N GLU A 89 -7.04 -0.53 -0.48
CA GLU A 89 -5.88 0.21 0.03
C GLU A 89 -5.16 -0.58 1.12
N MET A 90 -3.84 -0.57 1.07
CA MET A 90 -2.94 -1.20 2.03
C MET A 90 -2.03 -0.17 2.69
#